data_AF-U7UBQ8-F1
#
_entry.id   AF-U7UBQ8-F1
#
_cell.length_a   1.000
_cell.length_b   1.000
_cell.length_c   1.000
_cell.angle_alpha   90.00
_cell.angle_beta   90.00
_cell.angle_gamma   90.00
#
_symmetry.space_group_name_H-M   'P 1'
#
loop_
_entity.id
_entity.type
_entity.pdbx_description
1 polymer ?
#
loop_
_entity_poly.entity_id
_entity_poly.type
_entity_poly.pdbx_seq_one_letter_code
_entity_poly.pdbx_strand_id
1 'polypeptide(L)'
;MDDGKVYHSYYGSYMNIRNQSDRLCKEHNLFVIDQETQREINDIWRRKYVNWYDWNEDKKGSSYKSRLQFDIDRTIKQSINWQDFLSKMESYGYEIKYGKHIAFKSKNQQRFTRTKTIGVNYTEERIKDRILNKEKEIGNIIDIKNNEKAKSSKGYEHWATKHNLKTAASTLVEIRNKGFDSMEELERGISRISIEKNDLKREFDKLSLEQKRIKEVVKHIQICISKREHYEGYRKNPNDKIYMMMNRKDVEAYQKSYEEIDIFLKQFPHLRHVVAGELKTKSSKNLFKKLNEHSKDLQTKQEEIIKKHNSLAAQYEELKHLKNNMDDYLGRDKTEEKKRSIIGAIKRHQAEDKEKLKEKKEASKEVER
;
A
#
# COMPACT_ATOMS: atom_id res chain seq x y z
N MET A 1 -2.79 32.09 -37.75
CA MET A 1 -3.40 31.37 -36.63
C MET A 1 -2.62 30.07 -36.50
N ASP A 2 -1.66 30.01 -35.60
CA ASP A 2 -0.93 28.77 -35.33
C ASP A 2 -1.61 28.10 -34.13
N ASP A 3 -2.33 27.02 -34.43
CA ASP A 3 -2.89 26.11 -33.44
C ASP A 3 -1.73 25.46 -32.67
N GLY A 4 -1.40 26.01 -31.51
CA GLY A 4 -0.46 25.42 -30.57
C GLY A 4 -0.98 24.07 -30.09
N LYS A 5 -0.59 22.98 -30.75
CA LYS A 5 -0.90 21.61 -30.33
C LYS A 5 -0.15 21.31 -29.03
N VAL A 6 -0.88 21.29 -27.92
CA VAL A 6 -0.35 20.89 -26.61
C VAL A 6 -0.17 19.36 -26.60
N TYR A 7 1.02 18.90 -26.23
CA TYR A 7 1.30 17.47 -26.09
C TYR A 7 0.51 16.90 -24.90
N HIS A 8 -0.53 16.12 -25.19
CA HIS A 8 -1.30 15.39 -24.18
C HIS A 8 -0.60 14.07 -23.86
N SER A 9 0.09 14.01 -22.71
CA SER A 9 0.67 12.78 -22.20
C SER A 9 -0.41 11.90 -21.56
N TYR A 10 -0.65 10.73 -22.16
CA TYR A 10 -1.43 9.66 -21.55
C TYR A 10 -0.73 8.32 -21.81
N TYR A 11 -1.14 7.25 -21.12
CA TYR A 11 -0.42 5.96 -21.17
C TYR A 11 -0.21 5.42 -22.60
N GLY A 12 -1.17 5.64 -23.51
CA GLY A 12 -1.05 5.25 -24.91
C GLY A 12 -0.02 6.09 -25.69
N SER A 13 0.11 7.39 -25.42
CA SER A 13 1.13 8.23 -26.06
C SER A 13 2.55 7.85 -25.60
N TYR A 14 2.70 7.45 -24.32
CA TYR A 14 3.94 6.89 -23.79
C TYR A 14 4.31 5.56 -24.47
N MET A 15 3.34 4.64 -24.64
CA MET A 15 3.58 3.36 -25.29
C MET A 15 3.95 3.49 -26.77
N ASN A 16 3.37 4.46 -27.49
CA ASN A 16 3.76 4.75 -28.86
C ASN A 16 5.21 5.25 -28.97
N ILE A 17 5.63 6.15 -28.08
CA ILE A 17 7.01 6.64 -28.05
C ILE A 17 7.97 5.49 -27.72
N ARG A 18 7.62 4.65 -26.75
CA ARG A 18 8.42 3.48 -26.39
C ARG A 18 8.57 2.50 -27.55
N ASN A 19 7.49 2.15 -28.24
CA ASN A 19 7.53 1.26 -29.39
C ASN A 19 8.39 1.83 -30.53
N GLN A 20 8.31 3.14 -30.76
CA GLN A 20 9.13 3.81 -31.78
C GLN A 20 10.62 3.79 -31.39
N SER A 21 10.93 4.01 -30.11
CA SER A 21 12.28 3.91 -29.57
C SER A 21 12.83 2.49 -29.65
N ASP A 22 12.05 1.50 -29.23
CA ASP A 22 12.43 0.08 -29.25
C ASP A 22 12.66 -0.40 -30.70
N ARG A 23 11.89 0.11 -31.66
CA ARG A 23 12.10 -0.14 -33.09
C ARG A 23 13.43 0.43 -33.58
N LEU A 24 13.73 1.69 -33.27
CA LEU A 24 15.01 2.34 -33.60
C LEU A 24 16.21 1.62 -32.97
N CYS A 25 16.09 1.17 -31.72
CA CYS A 25 17.12 0.40 -31.04
C CYS A 25 17.37 -0.95 -31.72
N LYS A 26 16.32 -1.67 -32.17
CA LYS A 26 16.47 -2.90 -32.96
C LYS A 26 17.16 -2.66 -34.30
N GLU A 27 16.80 -1.58 -35.00
CA GLU A 27 17.40 -1.22 -36.29
C GLU A 27 18.91 -0.93 -36.18
N HIS A 28 19.38 -0.50 -35.00
CA HIS A 28 20.79 -0.24 -34.70
C HIS A 28 21.48 -1.37 -33.91
N ASN A 29 20.91 -2.58 -33.83
CA ASN A 29 21.43 -3.70 -33.02
C ASN A 29 21.69 -3.37 -31.54
N LEU A 30 20.95 -2.41 -30.99
CA LEU A 30 20.98 -2.07 -29.58
C LEU A 30 19.99 -2.93 -28.80
N PHE A 31 20.30 -3.18 -27.53
CA PHE A 31 19.48 -4.05 -26.67
C PHE A 31 18.10 -3.43 -26.43
N VAL A 32 17.05 -4.25 -26.62
CA VAL A 32 15.65 -3.86 -26.40
C VAL A 32 15.05 -4.71 -25.30
N ILE A 33 14.36 -4.06 -24.36
CA ILE A 33 13.66 -4.72 -23.25
C ILE A 33 12.43 -5.42 -23.83
N ASP A 34 12.50 -6.74 -23.94
CA ASP A 34 11.39 -7.56 -24.39
C ASP A 34 10.25 -7.63 -23.36
N GLN A 35 9.13 -8.23 -23.76
CA GLN A 35 7.92 -8.29 -22.94
C GLN A 35 8.08 -9.20 -21.71
N GLU A 36 9.02 -10.15 -21.74
CA GLU A 36 9.38 -11.03 -20.63
C GLU A 36 10.29 -10.30 -19.65
N THR A 37 11.32 -9.59 -20.12
CA THR A 37 12.16 -8.71 -19.28
C THR A 37 11.34 -7.58 -18.65
N GLN A 38 10.36 -7.02 -19.36
CA GLN A 38 9.47 -6.00 -18.78
C GLN A 38 8.53 -6.58 -17.71
N ARG A 39 8.06 -7.84 -17.86
CA ARG A 39 7.30 -8.54 -16.82
C ARG A 39 8.18 -8.82 -15.60
N GLU A 40 9.42 -9.27 -15.81
CA GLU A 40 10.39 -9.48 -14.73
C GLU A 40 10.68 -8.18 -13.96
N ILE A 41 10.90 -7.06 -14.66
CA ILE A 41 11.08 -5.73 -14.03
C ILE A 41 9.85 -5.33 -13.22
N ASN A 42 8.64 -5.53 -13.76
CA ASN A 42 7.41 -5.19 -13.06
C ASN A 42 7.17 -6.06 -11.81
N ASP A 43 7.54 -7.34 -11.85
CA ASP A 43 7.46 -8.24 -10.70
C ASP A 43 8.50 -7.89 -9.62
N ILE A 44 9.71 -7.46 -10.01
CA ILE A 44 10.73 -6.90 -9.10
C ILE A 44 10.19 -5.65 -8.40
N TRP A 45 9.57 -4.74 -9.16
CA TRP A 45 8.95 -3.52 -8.62
C TRP A 45 7.78 -3.82 -7.68
N ARG A 46 6.93 -4.82 -7.98
CA ARG A 46 5.80 -5.23 -7.14
C ARG A 46 6.22 -5.91 -5.83
N ARG A 47 7.30 -6.69 -5.84
CA ARG A 47 7.76 -7.47 -4.67
C ARG A 47 8.67 -6.69 -3.71
N LYS A 48 8.92 -5.39 -3.95
CA LYS A 48 9.73 -4.51 -3.06
C LYS A 48 11.13 -5.05 -2.76
N TYR A 49 11.81 -5.66 -3.74
CA TYR A 49 13.24 -5.93 -3.61
C TYR A 49 14.02 -4.62 -3.74
N VAL A 50 14.82 -4.27 -2.74
CA VAL A 50 15.56 -2.99 -2.67
C VAL A 50 16.85 -3.03 -3.52
N ASN A 51 17.25 -4.20 -4.02
CA ASN A 51 18.52 -4.41 -4.72
C ASN A 51 18.42 -5.52 -5.78
N TRP A 52 18.87 -5.23 -7.01
CA TRP A 52 18.89 -6.15 -8.16
C TRP A 52 19.77 -7.39 -7.92
N TYR A 53 20.86 -7.23 -7.16
CA TYR A 53 21.76 -8.33 -6.79
C TYR A 53 21.05 -9.38 -5.92
N ASP A 54 20.26 -8.93 -4.94
CA ASP A 54 19.50 -9.84 -4.04
C ASP A 54 18.46 -10.66 -4.82
N TRP A 55 17.84 -10.08 -5.86
CA TRP A 55 16.88 -10.79 -6.72
C TRP A 55 17.56 -11.83 -7.63
N ASN A 56 18.70 -11.49 -8.23
CA ASN A 56 19.45 -12.40 -9.11
C ASN A 56 20.00 -13.62 -8.34
N GLU A 57 20.44 -13.41 -7.10
CA GLU A 57 20.89 -14.49 -6.21
C GLU A 57 19.72 -15.35 -5.69
N ASP A 58 18.54 -14.76 -5.46
CA ASP A 58 17.32 -15.51 -5.08
C ASP A 58 16.82 -16.39 -6.24
N LYS A 59 16.86 -15.88 -7.49
CA LYS A 59 16.55 -16.65 -8.71
C LYS A 59 17.48 -17.85 -8.92
N LYS A 60 18.74 -17.75 -8.46
CA LYS A 60 19.74 -18.84 -8.51
C LYS A 60 19.71 -19.78 -7.30
N GLY A 61 18.91 -19.47 -6.27
CA GLY A 61 18.88 -20.21 -5.02
C GLY A 61 20.11 -20.04 -4.12
N SER A 62 20.97 -19.04 -4.39
CA SER A 62 22.23 -18.78 -3.66
C SER A 62 22.16 -17.57 -2.72
N SER A 63 21.00 -16.92 -2.58
CA SER A 63 20.82 -15.76 -1.70
C SER A 63 21.19 -16.08 -0.24
N TYR A 64 22.29 -15.49 0.23
CA TYR A 64 22.72 -15.56 1.64
C TYR A 64 21.62 -15.12 2.60
N LYS A 65 20.80 -14.14 2.19
CA LYS A 65 19.69 -13.62 2.99
C LYS A 65 18.54 -14.63 3.09
N SER A 66 18.16 -15.27 1.99
CA SER A 66 17.09 -16.28 1.97
C SER A 66 17.53 -17.54 2.74
N ARG A 67 18.80 -17.93 2.63
CA ARG A 67 19.37 -19.05 3.40
C ARG A 67 19.43 -18.75 4.90
N LEU A 68 19.86 -17.54 5.27
CA LEU A 68 19.84 -17.09 6.66
C LEU A 68 18.42 -17.02 7.23
N GLN A 69 17.42 -16.56 6.46
CA GLN A 69 16.01 -16.60 6.87
C GLN A 69 15.54 -18.02 7.19
N PHE A 70 15.82 -18.96 6.29
CA PHE A 70 15.47 -20.37 6.46
C PHE A 70 16.13 -20.97 7.71
N ASP A 71 17.42 -20.73 7.90
CA ASP A 71 18.16 -21.23 9.05
C ASP A 71 17.67 -20.60 10.36
N ILE A 72 17.36 -19.30 10.37
CA ILE A 72 16.74 -18.63 11.52
C ILE A 72 15.38 -19.29 11.83
N ASP A 73 14.49 -19.44 10.86
CA ASP A 73 13.15 -20.01 11.07
C ASP A 73 13.21 -21.46 11.55
N ARG A 74 14.13 -22.26 11.00
CA ARG A 74 14.40 -23.63 11.45
C ARG A 74 14.90 -23.64 12.90
N THR A 75 15.82 -22.74 13.23
CA THR A 75 16.44 -22.67 14.56
C THR A 75 15.44 -22.18 15.60
N ILE A 76 14.59 -21.21 15.29
CA ILE A 76 13.49 -20.76 16.15
C ILE A 76 12.63 -21.94 16.60
N LYS A 77 12.21 -22.80 15.66
CA LYS A 77 11.39 -23.99 15.97
C LYS A 77 12.08 -24.90 16.99
N GLN A 78 13.39 -25.07 16.86
CA GLN A 78 14.19 -25.96 17.71
C GLN A 78 14.63 -25.35 19.04
N SER A 79 14.60 -24.02 19.21
CA SER A 79 15.33 -23.33 20.29
C SER A 79 14.48 -23.02 21.50
N ILE A 80 14.77 -23.56 22.68
CA ILE A 80 13.90 -23.42 23.87
C ILE A 80 13.85 -21.97 24.38
N ASN A 81 14.97 -21.26 24.28
CA ASN A 81 15.10 -19.86 24.69
C ASN A 81 16.08 -19.13 23.76
N TRP A 82 16.27 -17.84 24.01
CA TRP A 82 17.11 -16.97 23.20
C TRP A 82 18.58 -17.43 23.16
N GLN A 83 19.13 -17.88 24.29
CA GLN A 83 20.50 -18.37 24.39
C GLN A 83 20.69 -19.66 23.58
N ASP A 84 19.77 -20.61 23.69
CA ASP A 84 19.78 -21.85 22.91
C ASP A 84 19.70 -21.58 21.39
N PHE A 85 18.94 -20.55 20.99
CA PHE A 85 18.90 -20.09 19.60
C PHE A 85 20.27 -19.61 19.10
N LEU A 86 20.95 -18.78 19.88
CA LEU A 86 22.27 -18.27 19.52
C LEU A 86 23.29 -19.40 19.41
N SER A 87 23.32 -20.31 20.39
CA SER A 87 24.22 -21.46 20.37
C SER A 87 23.98 -22.38 19.16
N LYS A 88 22.72 -22.60 18.77
CA LYS A 88 22.39 -23.37 17.57
C LYS A 88 22.82 -22.67 16.28
N MET A 89 22.61 -21.36 16.18
CA MET A 89 23.09 -20.57 15.03
C MET A 89 24.62 -20.63 14.90
N GLU A 90 25.36 -20.54 16.00
CA GLU A 90 26.82 -20.72 16.01
C GLU A 90 27.22 -22.14 15.59
N SER A 91 26.51 -23.17 16.05
CA SER A 91 26.75 -24.56 15.64
C SER A 91 26.52 -24.79 14.14
N TYR A 92 25.63 -24.01 13.52
CA TYR A 92 25.41 -24.01 12.06
C TYR A 92 26.46 -23.20 11.30
N GLY A 93 27.48 -22.69 11.98
CA GLY A 93 28.63 -22.02 11.38
C GLY A 93 28.39 -20.54 11.09
N TYR A 94 27.47 -19.89 11.81
CA TYR A 94 27.28 -18.45 11.74
C TYR A 94 28.10 -17.73 12.81
N GLU A 95 28.88 -16.72 12.40
CA GLU A 95 29.46 -15.73 13.31
C GLU A 95 28.38 -14.71 13.68
N ILE A 96 28.22 -14.44 14.97
CA ILE A 96 27.21 -13.51 15.50
C ILE A 96 27.88 -12.24 16.00
N LYS A 97 27.39 -11.08 15.56
CA LYS A 97 27.82 -9.77 16.05
C LYS A 97 26.68 -9.07 16.80
N TYR A 98 26.94 -8.70 18.04
CA TYR A 98 26.03 -7.95 18.90
C TYR A 98 26.25 -6.44 18.74
N GLY A 99 25.15 -5.69 18.68
CA GLY A 99 25.14 -4.23 18.54
C GLY A 99 23.69 -3.73 18.64
N LYS A 100 23.38 -2.53 18.11
CA LYS A 100 21.98 -2.04 18.08
C LYS A 100 21.00 -3.01 17.38
N HIS A 101 21.48 -3.76 16.42
CA HIS A 101 20.77 -4.87 15.78
C HIS A 101 21.74 -6.02 15.60
N ILE A 102 21.29 -7.25 15.88
CA ILE A 102 22.09 -8.46 15.67
C ILE A 102 22.43 -8.63 14.19
N ALA A 103 23.64 -9.13 13.94
CA ALA A 103 24.07 -9.46 12.60
C ALA A 103 24.71 -10.84 12.54
N PHE A 104 24.43 -11.58 11.47
CA PHE A 104 24.94 -12.92 11.21
C PHE A 104 25.84 -12.92 9.98
N LYS A 105 26.88 -13.76 10.00
CA LYS A 105 27.77 -13.96 8.87
C LYS A 105 28.06 -15.45 8.72
N SER A 106 27.79 -16.00 7.54
CA SER A 106 28.15 -17.38 7.20
C SER A 106 29.63 -17.47 6.82
N LYS A 107 30.24 -18.67 6.94
CA LYS A 107 31.66 -18.92 6.62
C LYS A 107 32.11 -18.42 5.24
N ASN A 108 31.21 -18.45 4.25
CA ASN A 108 31.51 -18.02 2.87
C ASN A 108 31.10 -16.57 2.57
N GLN A 109 30.63 -15.82 3.56
CA GLN A 109 30.13 -14.47 3.39
C GLN A 109 31.17 -13.43 3.85
N GLN A 110 31.47 -12.43 3.00
CA GLN A 110 32.46 -11.40 3.37
C GLN A 110 31.95 -10.39 4.42
N ARG A 111 30.65 -10.09 4.44
CA ARG A 111 30.06 -9.05 5.30
C ARG A 111 28.97 -9.63 6.20
N PHE A 112 28.76 -9.02 7.37
CA PHE A 112 27.65 -9.35 8.26
C PHE A 112 26.31 -8.86 7.70
N THR A 113 25.29 -9.71 7.78
CA THR A 113 23.90 -9.36 7.46
C THR A 113 23.16 -8.98 8.72
N ARG A 114 22.70 -7.72 8.82
CA ARG A 114 21.89 -7.27 9.95
C ARG A 114 20.49 -7.85 9.86
N THR A 115 19.94 -8.33 10.97
CA THR A 115 18.60 -8.90 11.00
C THR A 115 17.51 -7.92 10.54
N LYS A 116 17.63 -6.63 10.89
CA LYS A 116 16.71 -5.59 10.42
C LYS A 116 16.63 -5.48 8.89
N THR A 117 17.72 -5.71 8.16
CA THR A 117 17.73 -5.64 6.70
C THR A 117 17.09 -6.88 6.06
N ILE A 118 16.89 -7.95 6.84
CA ILE A 118 16.24 -9.17 6.39
C ILE A 118 14.74 -8.95 6.26
N GLY A 119 14.12 -8.41 7.32
CA GLY A 119 12.71 -8.06 7.35
C GLY A 119 12.23 -7.77 8.77
N VAL A 120 11.03 -7.21 8.90
CA VAL A 120 10.43 -6.84 10.20
C VAL A 120 10.25 -8.07 11.11
N ASN A 121 9.95 -9.25 10.54
CA ASN A 121 9.75 -10.49 11.30
C ASN A 121 11.05 -11.13 11.82
N TYR A 122 12.21 -10.57 11.46
CA TYR A 122 13.51 -11.11 11.84
C TYR A 122 14.25 -10.19 12.82
N THR A 123 13.64 -9.10 13.32
CA THR A 123 14.29 -8.31 14.37
C THR A 123 14.51 -9.15 15.63
N GLU A 124 15.47 -8.77 16.45
CA GLU A 124 15.80 -9.52 17.68
C GLU A 124 14.57 -9.69 18.58
N GLU A 125 13.76 -8.64 18.74
CA GLU A 125 12.54 -8.68 19.53
C GLU A 125 11.54 -9.68 18.95
N ARG A 126 11.39 -9.71 17.63
CA ARG A 126 10.49 -10.65 16.94
C ARG A 126 11.00 -12.09 17.01
N ILE A 127 12.31 -12.33 16.88
CA ILE A 127 12.85 -13.69 17.01
C ILE A 127 12.67 -14.19 18.45
N LYS A 128 12.95 -13.36 19.47
CA LYS A 128 12.69 -13.70 20.87
C LYS A 128 11.21 -14.00 21.13
N ASP A 129 10.33 -13.18 20.60
CA ASP A 129 8.88 -13.38 20.67
C ASP A 129 8.47 -14.71 20.02
N ARG A 130 8.97 -15.02 18.82
CA ARG A 130 8.70 -16.27 18.10
C ARG A 130 9.27 -17.51 18.82
N ILE A 131 10.38 -17.38 19.54
CA ILE A 131 10.94 -18.46 20.38
C ILE A 131 10.07 -18.70 21.63
N LEU A 132 9.57 -17.64 22.26
CA LEU A 132 8.71 -17.75 23.45
C LEU A 132 7.29 -18.21 23.08
N ASN A 133 6.78 -17.77 21.94
CA ASN A 133 5.43 -18.02 21.46
C ASN A 133 5.39 -19.06 20.32
N LYS A 134 6.27 -20.07 20.34
CA LYS A 134 6.30 -21.11 19.29
C LYS A 134 4.98 -21.85 19.09
N GLU A 135 4.20 -21.97 20.16
CA GLU A 135 2.88 -22.61 20.12
C GLU A 135 1.79 -21.69 19.56
N LYS A 136 2.04 -20.37 19.48
CA LYS A 136 1.12 -19.38 18.89
C LYS A 136 1.38 -19.10 17.41
N GLU A 137 2.51 -19.53 16.83
CA GLU A 137 2.65 -19.57 15.37
C GLU A 137 1.78 -20.71 14.83
N ILE A 138 0.50 -20.40 14.66
CA ILE A 138 -0.46 -21.28 14.03
C ILE A 138 0.00 -21.50 12.60
N GLY A 139 0.34 -22.75 12.27
CA GLY A 139 0.71 -23.15 10.92
C GLY A 139 -0.46 -23.01 9.93
N ASN A 140 -0.22 -23.30 8.66
CA ASN A 140 -1.28 -23.33 7.67
C ASN A 140 -1.92 -24.72 7.63
N ILE A 141 -3.21 -24.77 7.33
CA ILE A 141 -3.88 -26.04 6.99
C ILE A 141 -3.35 -26.56 5.66
N ILE A 142 -3.05 -27.87 5.61
CA ILE A 142 -2.58 -28.55 4.40
C ILE A 142 -3.79 -29.04 3.61
N ASP A 143 -3.92 -28.65 2.33
CA ASP A 143 -4.94 -29.21 1.43
C ASP A 143 -4.58 -30.65 1.04
N ILE A 144 -4.98 -31.61 1.88
CA ILE A 144 -4.72 -33.05 1.69
C ILE A 144 -5.27 -33.52 0.34
N LYS A 145 -6.41 -32.98 -0.13
CA LYS A 145 -7.05 -33.42 -1.39
C LYS A 145 -6.23 -33.07 -2.62
N ASN A 146 -5.53 -31.94 -2.59
CA ASN A 146 -4.74 -31.46 -3.73
C ASN A 146 -3.23 -31.71 -3.58
N ASN A 147 -2.77 -32.22 -2.44
CA ASN A 147 -1.35 -32.44 -2.19
C ASN A 147 -0.85 -33.78 -2.78
N GLU A 148 0.07 -33.71 -3.75
CA GLU A 148 0.66 -34.90 -4.41
C GLU A 148 1.37 -35.85 -3.43
N LYS A 149 2.02 -35.31 -2.40
CA LYS A 149 2.71 -36.11 -1.37
C LYS A 149 1.72 -36.84 -0.47
N ALA A 150 0.55 -36.24 -0.19
CA ALA A 150 -0.53 -36.91 0.53
C ALA A 150 -1.16 -38.03 -0.31
N LYS A 151 -1.32 -37.82 -1.63
CA LYS A 151 -1.84 -38.86 -2.55
C LYS A 151 -0.90 -40.06 -2.70
N SER A 152 0.42 -39.81 -2.68
CA SER A 152 1.45 -40.84 -2.91
C SER A 152 1.91 -41.55 -1.63
N SER A 153 1.77 -40.94 -0.46
CA SER A 153 2.23 -41.52 0.81
C SER A 153 1.13 -41.48 1.87
N LYS A 154 0.61 -42.67 2.18
CA LYS A 154 -0.41 -42.87 3.24
C LYS A 154 0.09 -42.45 4.64
N GLY A 155 1.39 -42.59 4.90
CA GLY A 155 2.01 -42.11 6.14
C GLY A 155 2.00 -40.59 6.25
N TYR A 156 2.29 -39.88 5.15
CA TYR A 156 2.22 -38.42 5.11
C TYR A 156 0.77 -37.92 5.19
N GLU A 157 -0.18 -38.60 4.54
CA GLU A 157 -1.62 -38.32 4.65
C GLU A 157 -2.09 -38.37 6.12
N HIS A 158 -1.73 -39.42 6.85
CA HIS A 158 -2.09 -39.57 8.25
C HIS A 158 -1.45 -38.47 9.13
N TRP A 159 -0.17 -38.17 8.90
CA TRP A 159 0.52 -37.08 9.58
C TRP A 159 -0.14 -35.73 9.29
N ALA A 160 -0.46 -35.42 8.04
CA ALA A 160 -1.09 -34.18 7.62
C ALA A 160 -2.49 -34.02 8.22
N THR A 161 -3.24 -35.12 8.34
CA THR A 161 -4.56 -35.14 9.01
C THR A 161 -4.43 -34.76 10.49
N LYS A 162 -3.50 -35.39 11.21
CA LYS A 162 -3.23 -35.07 12.62
C LYS A 162 -2.70 -33.65 12.80
N HIS A 163 -1.86 -33.18 11.88
CA HIS A 163 -1.36 -31.81 11.86
C HIS A 163 -2.51 -30.81 11.69
N ASN A 164 -3.35 -30.98 10.68
CA ASN A 164 -4.49 -30.11 10.40
C ASN A 164 -5.47 -30.05 11.58
N LEU A 165 -5.77 -31.19 12.21
CA LEU A 165 -6.59 -31.24 13.43
C LEU A 165 -6.01 -30.38 14.56
N LYS A 166 -4.70 -30.52 14.83
CA LYS A 166 -4.02 -29.72 15.86
C LYS A 166 -4.01 -28.24 15.50
N THR A 167 -3.68 -27.90 14.26
CA THR A 167 -3.65 -26.52 13.75
C THR A 167 -5.04 -25.87 13.80
N ALA A 168 -6.10 -26.59 13.44
CA ALA A 168 -7.48 -26.09 13.50
C ALA A 168 -7.93 -25.86 14.95
N ALA A 169 -7.60 -26.77 15.86
CA ALA A 169 -7.91 -26.60 17.29
C ALA A 169 -7.19 -25.37 17.87
N SER A 170 -5.88 -25.21 17.58
CA SER A 170 -5.12 -24.02 17.99
C SER A 170 -5.67 -22.73 17.37
N THR A 171 -6.04 -22.76 16.08
CA THR A 171 -6.71 -21.63 15.40
C THR A 171 -8.00 -21.23 16.12
N LEU A 172 -8.85 -22.20 16.46
CA LEU A 172 -10.12 -21.95 17.13
C LEU A 172 -9.92 -21.34 18.53
N VAL A 173 -8.93 -21.85 19.29
CA VAL A 173 -8.58 -21.28 20.61
C VAL A 173 -8.10 -19.84 20.46
N GLU A 174 -7.28 -19.54 19.47
CA GLU A 174 -6.79 -18.18 19.25
C GLU A 174 -7.89 -17.21 18.80
N ILE A 175 -8.82 -17.66 17.96
CA ILE A 175 -10.03 -16.89 17.60
C ILE A 175 -10.81 -16.51 18.87
N ARG A 176 -11.01 -17.46 19.78
CA ARG A 176 -11.68 -17.22 21.07
C ARG A 176 -10.89 -16.31 22.00
N ASN A 177 -9.58 -16.49 22.09
CA ASN A 177 -8.70 -15.61 22.89
C ASN A 177 -8.76 -14.16 22.40
N LYS A 178 -8.98 -13.95 21.10
CA LYS A 178 -9.19 -12.63 20.50
C LYS A 178 -10.62 -12.10 20.66
N GLY A 179 -11.49 -12.82 21.36
CA GLY A 179 -12.85 -12.39 21.71
C GLY A 179 -13.90 -12.66 20.65
N PHE A 180 -13.66 -13.60 19.73
CA PHE A 180 -14.65 -14.03 18.75
C PHE A 180 -15.20 -15.41 19.13
N ASP A 181 -16.51 -15.50 19.38
CA ASP A 181 -17.14 -16.75 19.80
C ASP A 181 -17.65 -17.58 18.62
N SER A 182 -17.78 -16.95 17.45
CA SER A 182 -18.22 -17.58 16.20
C SER A 182 -17.46 -17.10 14.98
N MET A 183 -17.55 -17.88 13.90
CA MET A 183 -16.92 -17.52 12.63
C MET A 183 -17.57 -16.29 12.00
N GLU A 184 -18.89 -16.17 12.14
CA GLU A 184 -19.67 -15.03 11.65
C GLU A 184 -19.27 -13.74 12.39
N GLU A 185 -18.96 -13.82 13.68
CA GLU A 185 -18.40 -12.69 14.44
C GLU A 185 -17.00 -12.31 13.99
N LEU A 186 -16.13 -13.30 13.74
CA LEU A 186 -14.79 -13.06 13.19
C LEU A 186 -14.88 -12.34 11.84
N GLU A 187 -15.75 -12.79 10.94
CA GLU A 187 -15.96 -12.14 9.62
C GLU A 187 -16.48 -10.71 9.74
N ARG A 188 -17.41 -10.45 10.68
CA ARG A 188 -17.86 -9.09 10.97
C ARG A 188 -16.73 -8.23 11.54
N GLY A 189 -15.90 -8.78 12.43
CA GLY A 189 -14.72 -8.11 12.98
C GLY A 189 -13.73 -7.70 11.91
N ILE A 190 -13.37 -8.63 11.02
CA ILE A 190 -12.49 -8.38 9.86
C ILE A 190 -13.08 -7.28 8.96
N SER A 191 -14.39 -7.32 8.72
CA SER A 191 -15.09 -6.31 7.91
C SER A 191 -15.05 -4.92 8.55
N ARG A 192 -15.27 -4.83 9.86
CA ARG A 192 -15.17 -3.57 10.62
C ARG A 192 -13.76 -2.97 10.54
N ILE A 193 -12.73 -3.78 10.78
CA ILE A 193 -11.32 -3.33 10.66
C ILE A 193 -11.02 -2.86 9.24
N SER A 194 -11.56 -3.53 8.21
CA SER A 194 -11.41 -3.10 6.82
C SER A 194 -12.01 -1.72 6.57
N ILE A 195 -13.21 -1.46 7.09
CA ILE A 195 -13.89 -0.16 7.00
C ILE A 195 -13.07 0.91 7.72
N GLU A 196 -12.68 0.67 8.98
CA GLU A 196 -11.87 1.61 9.77
C GLU A 196 -10.55 1.98 9.10
N LYS A 197 -9.85 1.00 8.50
CA LYS A 197 -8.63 1.26 7.72
C LYS A 197 -8.90 2.18 6.53
N ASN A 198 -10.00 1.96 5.81
CA ASN A 198 -10.36 2.80 4.67
C ASN A 198 -10.73 4.22 5.10
N ASP A 199 -11.39 4.38 6.24
CA ASP A 199 -11.73 5.70 6.77
C ASP A 199 -10.50 6.45 7.25
N LEU A 200 -9.58 5.79 7.97
CA LEU A 200 -8.27 6.37 8.30
C LEU A 200 -7.48 6.78 7.05
N LYS A 201 -7.56 5.99 5.97
CA LYS A 201 -6.93 6.34 4.69
C LYS A 201 -7.56 7.60 4.08
N ARG A 202 -8.89 7.72 4.10
CA ARG A 202 -9.60 8.93 3.63
C ARG A 202 -9.24 10.16 4.47
N GLU A 203 -9.15 10.03 5.79
CA GLU A 203 -8.72 11.11 6.69
C GLU A 203 -7.29 11.54 6.38
N PHE A 204 -6.38 10.59 6.22
CA PHE A 204 -5.00 10.87 5.81
C PHE A 204 -4.94 11.66 4.50
N ASP A 205 -5.72 11.26 3.49
CA ASP A 205 -5.74 11.91 2.19
C ASP A 205 -6.28 13.35 2.26
N LYS A 206 -7.30 13.60 3.10
CA LYS A 206 -7.81 14.96 3.36
C LYS A 206 -6.74 15.85 4.01
N LEU A 207 -6.06 15.37 5.05
CA LEU A 207 -4.99 16.13 5.71
C LEU A 207 -3.81 16.38 4.77
N SER A 208 -3.48 15.39 3.92
CA SER A 208 -2.43 15.51 2.90
C SER A 208 -2.75 16.57 1.85
N LEU A 209 -4.02 16.62 1.40
CA LEU A 209 -4.49 17.65 0.50
C LEU A 209 -4.37 19.05 1.12
N GLU A 210 -4.84 19.22 2.36
CA GLU A 210 -4.75 20.50 3.07
C GLU A 210 -3.28 20.95 3.22
N GLN A 211 -2.39 20.04 3.63
CA GLN A 211 -0.97 20.34 3.75
C GLN A 211 -0.33 20.75 2.42
N LYS A 212 -0.71 20.10 1.31
CA LYS A 212 -0.26 20.48 -0.04
C LYS A 212 -0.76 21.88 -0.41
N ARG A 213 -2.05 22.18 -0.17
CA ARG A 213 -2.65 23.48 -0.47
C ARG A 213 -2.05 24.60 0.38
N ILE A 214 -1.69 24.34 1.64
CA ILE A 214 -0.94 25.30 2.47
C ILE A 214 0.43 25.62 1.85
N LYS A 215 1.17 24.62 1.37
CA LYS A 215 2.47 24.85 0.69
C LYS A 215 2.32 25.68 -0.59
N GLU A 216 1.24 25.49 -1.34
CA GLU A 216 0.92 26.28 -2.53
C GLU A 216 0.55 27.72 -2.16
N VAL A 217 -0.39 27.92 -1.24
CA VAL A 217 -0.87 29.26 -0.87
C VAL A 217 0.22 30.11 -0.23
N VAL A 218 1.17 29.51 0.51
CA VAL A 218 2.35 30.22 1.05
C VAL A 218 3.15 30.91 -0.06
N LYS A 219 3.28 30.29 -1.24
CA LYS A 219 3.96 30.91 -2.39
C LYS A 219 3.18 32.12 -2.92
N HIS A 220 1.86 31.98 -3.05
CA HIS A 220 0.99 33.07 -3.51
C HIS A 220 0.96 34.24 -2.52
N ILE A 221 0.93 33.95 -1.22
CA ILE A 221 1.04 34.94 -0.15
C ILE A 221 2.36 35.71 -0.27
N GLN A 222 3.47 35.01 -0.48
CA GLN A 222 4.78 35.65 -0.67
C GLN A 222 4.80 36.60 -1.88
N ILE A 223 4.17 36.21 -3.00
CA ILE A 223 4.02 37.05 -4.19
C ILE A 223 3.17 38.29 -3.88
N CYS A 224 2.04 38.12 -3.19
CA CYS A 224 1.18 39.25 -2.81
C CYS A 224 1.91 40.23 -1.88
N ILE A 225 2.76 39.75 -0.98
CA ILE A 225 3.56 40.62 -0.10
C ILE A 225 4.60 41.39 -0.90
N SER A 226 5.39 40.73 -1.76
CA SER A 226 6.48 41.39 -2.49
C SER A 226 5.98 42.36 -3.54
N LYS A 227 4.84 42.05 -4.20
CA LYS A 227 4.29 42.85 -5.30
C LYS A 227 3.23 43.85 -4.87
N ARG A 228 3.00 43.99 -3.56
CA ARG A 228 1.95 44.84 -2.99
C ARG A 228 2.05 46.30 -3.45
N GLU A 229 3.24 46.87 -3.40
CA GLU A 229 3.45 48.28 -3.73
C GLU A 229 3.15 48.58 -5.20
N HIS A 230 3.52 47.67 -6.10
CA HIS A 230 3.20 47.75 -7.53
C HIS A 230 1.68 47.66 -7.77
N TYR A 231 0.97 46.81 -7.01
CA TYR A 231 -0.48 46.72 -7.12
C TYR A 231 -1.20 47.94 -6.50
N GLU A 232 -0.71 48.45 -5.37
CA GLU A 232 -1.29 49.65 -4.72
C GLU A 232 -1.11 50.91 -5.58
N GLY A 233 0.03 51.06 -6.27
CA GLY A 233 0.23 52.14 -7.23
C GLY A 233 -0.71 52.05 -8.43
N TYR A 234 -0.93 50.84 -8.98
CA TYR A 234 -1.95 50.61 -10.01
C TYR A 234 -3.36 50.96 -9.52
N ARG A 235 -3.72 50.54 -8.30
CA ARG A 235 -5.05 50.80 -7.72
C ARG A 235 -5.33 52.31 -7.54
N LYS A 236 -4.30 53.11 -7.25
CA LYS A 236 -4.41 54.57 -7.14
C LYS A 236 -4.56 55.25 -8.51
N ASN A 237 -3.89 54.72 -9.54
CA ASN A 237 -3.87 55.29 -10.89
C ASN A 237 -4.23 54.25 -11.97
N PRO A 238 -5.48 53.76 -12.01
CA PRO A 238 -5.86 52.63 -12.86
C PRO A 238 -5.79 52.90 -14.37
N ASN A 239 -5.88 54.17 -14.79
CA ASN A 239 -5.85 54.59 -16.20
C ASN A 239 -4.46 55.03 -16.69
N ASP A 240 -3.41 54.94 -15.86
CA ASP A 240 -2.05 55.28 -16.25
C ASP A 240 -1.43 54.19 -17.13
N LYS A 241 -1.38 54.46 -18.43
CA LYS A 241 -0.83 53.54 -19.45
C LYS A 241 0.67 53.29 -19.25
N ILE A 242 1.43 54.28 -18.78
CA ILE A 242 2.89 54.16 -18.58
C ILE A 242 3.15 53.28 -17.37
N TYR A 243 2.43 53.53 -16.27
CA TYR A 243 2.51 52.71 -15.06
C TYR A 243 2.16 51.25 -15.34
N MET A 244 1.06 51.02 -16.07
CA MET A 244 0.64 49.68 -16.47
C MET A 244 1.67 48.99 -17.36
N MET A 245 2.29 49.69 -18.31
CA MET A 245 3.29 49.09 -19.19
C MET A 245 4.55 48.68 -18.43
N MET A 246 5.00 49.47 -17.44
CA MET A 246 6.18 49.19 -16.63
C MET A 246 5.95 48.10 -15.57
N ASN A 247 4.77 48.08 -14.92
CA ASN A 247 4.48 47.19 -13.80
C ASN A 247 3.57 46.01 -14.16
N ARG A 248 3.25 45.82 -15.45
CA ARG A 248 2.27 44.84 -15.94
C ARG A 248 2.44 43.46 -15.32
N LYS A 249 3.66 42.92 -15.40
CA LYS A 249 3.99 41.57 -14.91
C LYS A 249 3.78 41.42 -13.41
N ASP A 250 3.99 42.50 -12.65
CA ASP A 250 3.86 42.47 -11.21
C ASP A 250 2.41 42.61 -10.75
N VAL A 251 1.65 43.49 -11.41
CA VAL A 251 0.20 43.64 -11.21
C VAL A 251 -0.53 42.35 -11.57
N GLU A 252 -0.25 41.75 -12.74
CA GLU A 252 -0.86 40.48 -13.17
C GLU A 252 -0.52 39.32 -12.21
N ALA A 253 0.73 39.23 -11.75
CA ALA A 253 1.15 38.19 -10.81
C ALA A 253 0.50 38.36 -9.42
N TYR A 254 0.29 39.60 -8.97
CA TYR A 254 -0.43 39.89 -7.75
C TYR A 254 -1.89 39.46 -7.85
N GLN A 255 -2.59 39.86 -8.93
CA GLN A 255 -4.00 39.52 -9.15
C GLN A 255 -4.22 38.01 -9.16
N LYS A 256 -3.45 37.27 -9.97
CA LYS A 256 -3.52 35.80 -10.03
C LYS A 256 -3.25 35.15 -8.67
N SER A 257 -2.27 35.66 -7.92
CA SER A 257 -1.96 35.11 -6.60
C SER A 257 -3.07 35.40 -5.59
N TYR A 258 -3.74 36.55 -5.70
CA TYR A 258 -4.87 36.90 -4.85
C TYR A 258 -6.10 36.01 -5.13
N GLU A 259 -6.36 35.70 -6.40
CA GLU A 259 -7.41 34.76 -6.82
C GLU A 259 -7.18 33.36 -6.25
N GLU A 260 -5.95 32.84 -6.35
CA GLU A 260 -5.59 31.53 -5.77
C GLU A 260 -5.73 31.50 -4.24
N ILE A 261 -5.40 32.61 -3.56
CA ILE A 261 -5.64 32.75 -2.12
C ILE A 261 -7.15 32.73 -1.82
N ASP A 262 -7.98 33.40 -2.59
CA ASP A 262 -9.44 33.39 -2.40
C ASP A 262 -10.03 31.99 -2.60
N ILE A 263 -9.58 31.27 -3.63
CA ILE A 263 -9.97 29.87 -3.87
C ILE A 263 -9.57 29.00 -2.66
N PHE A 264 -8.35 29.16 -2.16
CA PHE A 264 -7.89 28.46 -0.96
C PHE A 264 -8.78 28.75 0.26
N LEU A 265 -9.14 30.01 0.48
CA LEU A 265 -9.98 30.41 1.62
C LEU A 265 -11.41 29.88 1.52
N LYS A 266 -11.94 29.71 0.30
CA LYS A 266 -13.23 29.03 0.06
C LYS A 266 -13.15 27.54 0.38
N GLN A 267 -12.02 26.89 0.07
CA GLN A 267 -11.78 25.47 0.35
C GLN A 267 -11.52 25.20 1.84
N PHE A 268 -10.86 26.12 2.54
CA PHE A 268 -10.49 25.98 3.96
C PHE A 268 -10.97 27.19 4.77
N PRO A 269 -12.30 27.31 5.03
CA PRO A 269 -12.87 28.47 5.73
C PRO A 269 -12.30 28.71 7.13
N HIS A 270 -11.88 27.65 7.84
CA HIS A 270 -11.26 27.75 9.16
C HIS A 270 -9.94 28.53 9.13
N LEU A 271 -9.24 28.59 7.99
CA LEU A 271 -8.00 29.35 7.83
C LEU A 271 -8.23 30.81 7.42
N ARG A 272 -9.48 31.23 7.21
CA ARG A 272 -9.82 32.59 6.75
C ARG A 272 -9.35 33.68 7.71
N HIS A 273 -9.54 33.48 9.00
CA HIS A 273 -9.13 34.46 10.02
C HIS A 273 -7.60 34.60 10.09
N VAL A 274 -6.86 33.50 9.90
CA VAL A 274 -5.40 33.47 9.87
C VAL A 274 -4.88 34.25 8.67
N VAL A 275 -5.40 33.96 7.47
CA VAL A 275 -4.86 34.48 6.21
C VAL A 275 -5.39 35.89 5.90
N ALA A 276 -6.70 36.12 5.97
CA ALA A 276 -7.29 37.42 5.60
C ALA A 276 -7.03 38.53 6.62
N GLY A 277 -6.89 38.17 7.90
CA GLY A 277 -6.55 39.12 8.96
C GLY A 277 -5.13 39.67 8.82
N GLU A 278 -4.17 38.80 8.51
CA GLU A 278 -2.76 39.17 8.46
C GLU A 278 -2.26 39.63 7.09
N LEU A 279 -2.96 39.29 6.00
CA LEU A 279 -2.68 39.88 4.70
C LEU A 279 -2.81 41.41 4.70
N LYS A 280 -3.57 42.00 5.63
CA LYS A 280 -3.74 43.45 5.76
C LYS A 280 -2.56 44.16 6.44
N THR A 281 -1.70 43.44 7.16
CA THR A 281 -0.58 44.04 7.89
C THR A 281 0.67 44.12 7.00
N LYS A 282 1.62 45.00 7.34
CA LYS A 282 2.91 45.11 6.64
C LYS A 282 3.89 43.97 6.98
N SER A 283 3.63 43.22 8.06
CA SER A 283 4.52 42.16 8.55
C SER A 283 3.89 40.79 8.37
N SER A 284 4.47 39.98 7.48
CA SER A 284 4.01 38.62 7.14
C SER A 284 4.64 37.51 8.00
N LYS A 285 5.57 37.86 8.89
CA LYS A 285 6.30 36.88 9.72
C LYS A 285 5.35 36.04 10.58
N ASN A 286 4.31 36.67 11.14
CA ASN A 286 3.36 35.98 12.01
C ASN A 286 2.43 35.02 11.22
N LEU A 287 2.02 35.43 10.01
CA LEU A 287 1.21 34.62 9.10
C LEU A 287 1.93 33.33 8.71
N PHE A 288 3.19 33.43 8.27
CA PHE A 288 4.00 32.27 7.92
C PHE A 288 4.26 31.37 9.12
N LYS A 289 4.47 31.95 10.31
CA LYS A 289 4.62 31.19 11.56
C LYS A 289 3.36 30.35 11.84
N LYS A 290 2.17 30.96 11.80
CA LYS A 290 0.88 30.28 12.03
C LYS A 290 0.59 29.19 11.00
N LEU A 291 0.82 29.46 9.71
CA LEU A 291 0.62 28.45 8.66
C LEU A 291 1.60 27.28 8.79
N ASN A 292 2.83 27.56 9.22
CA ASN A 292 3.83 26.52 9.47
C ASN A 292 3.50 25.69 10.72
N GLU A 293 3.02 26.32 11.80
CA GLU A 293 2.51 25.62 12.99
C GLU A 293 1.35 24.70 12.62
N HIS A 294 0.33 25.20 11.90
CA HIS A 294 -0.78 24.38 11.43
C HIS A 294 -0.32 23.24 10.51
N SER A 295 0.64 23.49 9.60
CA SER A 295 1.22 22.43 8.75
C SER A 295 1.96 21.35 9.57
N LYS A 296 2.57 21.69 10.70
CA LYS A 296 3.20 20.73 11.62
C LYS A 296 2.14 19.93 12.38
N ASP A 297 1.07 20.58 12.83
CA ASP A 297 -0.05 19.90 13.49
C ASP A 297 -0.75 18.90 12.56
N LEU A 298 -0.90 19.24 11.28
CA LEU A 298 -1.38 18.28 10.27
C LEU A 298 -0.43 17.09 10.11
N GLN A 299 0.89 17.33 10.14
CA GLN A 299 1.89 16.26 10.03
C GLN A 299 1.86 15.30 11.23
N THR A 300 1.75 15.83 12.46
CA THR A 300 1.66 14.98 13.65
C THR A 300 0.41 14.09 13.61
N LYS A 301 -0.75 14.64 13.22
CA LYS A 301 -1.98 13.87 12.99
C LYS A 301 -1.82 12.79 11.91
N GLN A 302 -1.14 13.10 10.81
CA GLN A 302 -0.85 12.12 9.77
C GLN A 302 0.00 10.96 10.30
N GLU A 303 1.03 11.24 11.10
CA GLU A 303 1.88 10.21 11.72
C GLU A 303 1.09 9.32 12.68
N GLU A 304 0.18 9.89 13.47
CA GLU A 304 -0.73 9.14 14.33
C GLU A 304 -1.68 8.23 13.54
N ILE A 305 -2.26 8.74 12.45
CA ILE A 305 -3.13 7.97 11.56
C ILE A 305 -2.36 6.80 10.94
N ILE A 306 -1.12 7.02 10.48
CA ILE A 306 -0.27 5.95 9.93
C ILE A 306 0.00 4.88 10.98
N LYS A 307 0.31 5.26 12.23
CA LYS A 307 0.52 4.30 13.32
C LYS A 307 -0.72 3.45 13.58
N LYS A 308 -1.90 4.08 13.68
CA LYS A 308 -3.19 3.39 13.87
C LYS A 308 -3.50 2.46 12.69
N HIS A 309 -3.37 2.96 11.46
CA HIS A 309 -3.62 2.18 10.24
C HIS A 309 -2.70 0.95 10.15
N ASN A 310 -1.41 1.10 10.47
CA ASN A 310 -0.46 -0.02 10.44
C ASN A 310 -0.78 -1.06 11.52
N SER A 311 -1.19 -0.63 12.71
CA SER A 311 -1.64 -1.53 13.78
C SER A 311 -2.88 -2.32 13.35
N LEU A 312 -3.90 -1.64 12.82
CA LEU A 312 -5.10 -2.29 12.28
C LEU A 312 -4.78 -3.20 11.08
N ALA A 313 -3.80 -2.84 10.25
CA ALA A 313 -3.38 -3.70 9.14
C ALA A 313 -2.76 -5.02 9.63
N ALA A 314 -1.94 -4.98 10.69
CA ALA A 314 -1.39 -6.19 11.29
C ALA A 314 -2.50 -7.07 11.90
N GLN A 315 -3.43 -6.48 12.65
CA GLN A 315 -4.58 -7.19 13.21
C GLN A 315 -5.46 -7.81 12.11
N TYR A 316 -5.71 -7.06 11.03
CA TYR A 316 -6.48 -7.54 9.89
C TYR A 316 -5.85 -8.79 9.24
N GLU A 317 -4.53 -8.76 8.97
CA GLU A 317 -3.85 -9.90 8.36
C GLU A 317 -3.83 -11.12 9.29
N GLU A 318 -3.66 -10.90 10.60
CA GLU A 318 -3.71 -11.97 11.60
C GLU A 318 -5.11 -12.63 11.66
N LEU A 319 -6.18 -11.85 11.80
CA LEU A 319 -7.53 -12.39 11.82
C LEU A 319 -7.91 -13.07 10.51
N LYS A 320 -7.45 -12.52 9.38
CA LYS A 320 -7.66 -13.12 8.06
C LYS A 320 -6.93 -14.45 7.93
N HIS A 321 -5.72 -14.58 8.47
CA HIS A 321 -4.99 -15.84 8.51
C HIS A 321 -5.73 -16.90 9.33
N LEU A 322 -6.20 -16.55 10.52
CA LEU A 322 -7.02 -17.44 11.36
C LEU A 322 -8.31 -17.87 10.63
N LYS A 323 -8.97 -16.92 9.97
CA LYS A 323 -10.14 -17.19 9.14
C LYS A 323 -9.83 -18.21 8.04
N ASN A 324 -8.79 -17.96 7.24
CA ASN A 324 -8.43 -18.83 6.12
C ASN A 324 -8.11 -20.25 6.59
N ASN A 325 -7.39 -20.39 7.71
CA ASN A 325 -7.14 -21.70 8.31
C ASN A 325 -8.45 -22.44 8.64
N MET A 326 -9.42 -21.78 9.27
CA MET A 326 -10.70 -22.41 9.58
C MET A 326 -11.50 -22.74 8.30
N ASP A 327 -11.49 -21.87 7.30
CA ASP A 327 -12.18 -22.10 6.04
C ASP A 327 -11.57 -23.26 5.24
N ASP A 328 -10.24 -23.35 5.20
CA ASP A 328 -9.49 -24.45 4.59
C ASP A 328 -9.77 -25.78 5.29
N TYR A 329 -9.78 -25.78 6.63
CA TYR A 329 -10.06 -26.98 7.42
C TYR A 329 -11.50 -27.46 7.28
N LEU A 330 -12.47 -26.54 7.33
CA LEU A 330 -13.90 -26.85 7.20
C LEU A 330 -14.34 -27.06 5.75
N GLY A 331 -13.49 -26.73 4.77
CA GLY A 331 -13.82 -26.77 3.35
C GLY A 331 -14.89 -25.76 2.94
N ARG A 332 -14.98 -24.62 3.65
CA ARG A 332 -16.01 -23.59 3.41
C ARG A 332 -15.81 -22.88 2.07
N ASP A 333 -14.58 -22.61 1.65
CA ASP A 333 -14.30 -21.91 0.37
C ASP A 333 -14.81 -22.69 -0.85
N LYS A 334 -14.61 -24.02 -0.89
CA LYS A 334 -15.06 -24.87 -2.01
C LYS A 334 -16.59 -25.02 -2.08
N THR A 335 -17.29 -24.79 -0.97
CA THR A 335 -18.74 -25.00 -0.87
C THR A 335 -19.50 -23.69 -1.07
N GLU A 336 -18.99 -22.57 -0.53
CA GLU A 336 -19.57 -21.24 -0.73
C GLU A 336 -19.25 -20.65 -2.11
N GLU A 337 -18.07 -20.87 -2.72
CA GLU A 337 -17.84 -20.51 -4.13
C GLU A 337 -18.75 -21.30 -5.07
N LYS A 338 -18.93 -22.61 -4.81
CA LYS A 338 -19.89 -23.42 -5.57
C LYS A 338 -21.32 -22.91 -5.39
N LYS A 339 -21.76 -22.62 -4.17
CA LYS A 339 -23.10 -22.05 -3.91
C LYS A 339 -23.28 -20.68 -4.58
N ARG A 340 -22.30 -19.77 -4.48
CA ARG A 340 -22.34 -18.45 -5.15
C ARG A 340 -22.35 -18.57 -6.68
N SER A 341 -21.57 -19.49 -7.23
CA SER A 341 -21.55 -19.81 -8.67
C SER A 341 -22.88 -20.38 -9.14
N ILE A 342 -23.47 -21.32 -8.39
CA ILE A 342 -24.78 -21.91 -8.66
C ILE A 342 -25.89 -20.86 -8.55
N ILE A 343 -25.91 -20.03 -7.50
CA ILE A 343 -26.89 -18.94 -7.33
C ILE A 343 -26.76 -17.92 -8.46
N GLY A 344 -25.53 -17.57 -8.87
CA GLY A 344 -25.29 -16.71 -10.03
C GLY A 344 -25.80 -17.31 -11.34
N ALA A 345 -25.62 -18.61 -11.56
CA ALA A 345 -26.14 -19.32 -12.72
C ALA A 345 -27.68 -19.40 -12.74
N ILE A 346 -28.31 -19.68 -11.58
CA ILE A 346 -29.77 -19.70 -11.44
C ILE A 346 -30.37 -18.33 -11.76
N LYS A 347 -29.78 -17.24 -11.24
CA LYS A 347 -30.25 -15.87 -11.51
C LYS A 347 -30.13 -15.48 -12.99
N ARG A 348 -29.07 -15.93 -13.68
CA ARG A 348 -28.90 -15.71 -15.13
C ARG A 348 -29.95 -16.45 -15.95
N HIS A 349 -30.17 -17.74 -15.68
CA HIS A 349 -31.22 -18.50 -16.35
C HIS A 349 -32.62 -17.92 -16.11
N GLN A 350 -32.94 -17.49 -14.89
CA GLN A 350 -34.21 -16.84 -14.59
C GLN A 350 -34.38 -15.48 -15.32
N ALA A 351 -33.30 -14.78 -15.64
CA ALA A 351 -33.33 -13.55 -16.42
C ALA A 351 -33.54 -13.84 -17.92
N GLU A 352 -32.80 -14.82 -18.46
CA GLU A 352 -32.93 -15.29 -19.85
C GLU A 352 -34.33 -15.86 -20.14
N ASP A 353 -34.90 -16.62 -19.22
CA ASP A 353 -36.26 -17.16 -19.37
C ASP A 353 -37.31 -16.06 -19.35
N LYS A 354 -37.10 -15.00 -18.55
CA LYS A 354 -37.96 -13.81 -18.54
C LYS A 354 -37.84 -12.99 -19.81
N GLU A 355 -36.65 -12.87 -20.41
CA GLU A 355 -36.46 -12.21 -21.70
C GLU A 355 -37.11 -13.00 -22.84
N LYS A 356 -36.90 -14.32 -22.90
CA LYS A 356 -37.56 -15.19 -23.90
C LYS A 356 -39.08 -15.16 -23.81
N LEU A 357 -39.64 -15.03 -22.60
CA LEU A 357 -41.08 -14.86 -22.39
C LEU A 357 -41.59 -13.49 -22.85
N LYS A 358 -40.76 -12.44 -22.79
CA LYS A 358 -41.11 -11.11 -23.33
C LYS A 358 -41.04 -11.11 -24.85
N GLU A 359 -39.97 -11.64 -25.44
CA GLU A 359 -39.82 -11.77 -26.90
C GLU A 359 -40.96 -12.58 -27.52
N LYS A 360 -41.36 -13.71 -26.89
CA LYS A 360 -42.52 -14.48 -27.35
C LYS A 360 -43.84 -13.72 -27.26
N LYS A 361 -44.01 -12.85 -26.25
CA LYS A 361 -45.21 -12.01 -26.09
C LYS A 361 -45.24 -10.83 -27.06
N GLU A 362 -44.09 -10.32 -27.47
CA GLU A 362 -43.99 -9.28 -28.49
C GLU A 362 -44.21 -9.86 -29.89
N ALA A 363 -43.60 -11.00 -30.20
CA ALA A 363 -43.79 -11.69 -31.47
C ALA A 363 -45.25 -12.15 -31.69
N SER A 364 -45.96 -12.57 -30.64
CA SER A 364 -47.38 -12.94 -30.75
C SER A 364 -48.31 -11.73 -30.95
N LYS A 365 -47.94 -10.54 -30.45
CA LYS A 365 -48.70 -9.30 -30.69
C LYS A 365 -48.47 -8.71 -32.08
N GLU A 366 -47.35 -9.04 -32.72
CA GLU A 366 -47.01 -8.57 -34.06
C GLU A 366 -47.66 -9.42 -35.15
N VAL A 367 -48.02 -10.67 -34.85
CA VAL A 367 -48.76 -11.59 -35.74
C VAL A 367 -50.29 -11.38 -35.68
N GLU A 368 -50.81 -10.69 -34.67
CA GLU A 368 -52.23 -10.35 -34.51
C GLU A 368 -52.64 -8.96 -35.05
N ARG A 369 -51.72 -8.22 -35.69
CA ARG A 369 -52.00 -6.99 -36.47
C ARG A 369 -51.91 -7.29 -37.96
#